data_AF-A0A4Q5Z5U5-F1
#
_entry.id   AF-A0A4Q5Z5U5-F1
#
_cell.length_a   1.000
_cell.length_b   1.000
_cell.length_c   1.000
_cell.angle_alpha   90.00
_cell.angle_beta   90.00
_cell.angle_gamma   90.00
#
_symmetry.space_group_name_H-M   'P 1'
#
loop_
_entity.id
_entity.type
_entity.pdbx_description
1 polymer ?
#
loop_
_entity_poly.entity_id
_entity_poly.type
_entity_poly.pdbx_seq_one_letter_code
_entity_poly.pdbx_strand_id
1 'polypeptide(L)'
;PRAQDSLVKDPAGASTLHLVVLENGERVNKYIASGTVQLIQNLLFSFNKETAGAINISDASGSLQISSPYDGTYMIMATQEQKAVTGNNEVNEFHMRSLYTYGTLAFVVPEAPVEGRIIYMEGDKKLNENDPDLIQLAINTSQASDTVSFYGGRGLTDFQHQVQVGDLRLSLAYGSKIYESPFSLKLTDFKMEKYPGSDSPSSYSSDVVIQDNGIETPFKIYMNHVLDHSGYRFFQSSFHPDEQGTILSVNHDAWGTNITYIGYTLLFLGMFVTLFWKGTHFSKLNEQLRTMSKSAKVTLLCLSFLALGNSAFSQKIDMHGTNGKKEQEHHANDGHDHSGHDHAEHDHSGHDHSEHDHEPAKPTTETERANMQQVLSSMAVDAKSFASTVLIDPAHADRFGSLLVQDFDGRIEPINTLALEILRKVHGKERFHSLNANQFL
;
A
#
# COMPACT_ATOMS: atom_id res chain seq x y z
N PRO A 1 2.75 5.91 18.61
CA PRO A 1 3.33 5.08 17.53
C PRO A 1 3.33 5.87 16.23
N ARG A 2 4.27 5.63 15.31
CA ARG A 2 4.46 6.44 14.09
C ARG A 2 4.45 7.93 14.43
N ALA A 3 5.32 8.32 15.36
CA ALA A 3 5.17 9.58 16.07
C ALA A 3 5.32 10.76 15.13
N GLN A 4 4.29 11.61 15.12
CA GLN A 4 4.30 12.90 14.44
C GLN A 4 4.42 13.99 15.47
N ASP A 5 5.28 14.96 15.19
CA ASP A 5 5.38 16.15 16.02
C ASP A 5 4.29 17.14 15.62
N SER A 6 3.73 17.84 16.60
CA SER A 6 2.80 18.95 16.38
C SER A 6 3.02 20.03 17.42
N LEU A 7 2.74 21.28 17.06
CA LEU A 7 2.88 22.42 17.96
C LEU A 7 1.51 22.91 18.41
N VAL A 8 1.25 22.84 19.71
CA VAL A 8 0.08 23.49 20.31
C VAL A 8 0.49 24.84 20.86
N LYS A 9 -0.23 25.89 20.44
CA LYS A 9 -0.01 27.25 20.92
C LYS A 9 -0.22 27.32 22.42
N ASP A 10 0.76 27.85 23.11
CA ASP A 10 0.75 27.98 24.56
C ASP A 10 1.58 29.22 24.93
N PRO A 11 0.96 30.27 25.51
CA PRO A 11 1.66 31.49 25.91
C PRO A 11 2.74 31.26 26.98
N ALA A 12 2.74 30.13 27.69
CA ALA A 12 3.80 29.77 28.63
C ALA A 12 4.89 28.88 28.01
N GLY A 13 4.73 28.50 26.75
CA GLY A 13 5.64 27.65 26.00
C GLY A 13 6.86 28.38 25.47
N ALA A 14 7.89 27.64 25.06
CA ALA A 14 9.04 28.23 24.40
C ALA A 14 8.66 28.66 22.97
N SER A 15 9.21 29.79 22.50
CA SER A 15 9.14 30.15 21.09
C SER A 15 9.74 29.02 20.26
N THR A 16 8.98 28.47 19.33
CA THR A 16 9.33 27.26 18.58
C THR A 16 9.27 27.56 17.08
N LEU A 17 10.36 27.22 16.38
CA LEU A 17 10.47 27.35 14.94
C LEU A 17 9.89 26.11 14.26
N HIS A 18 8.90 26.31 13.38
CA HIS A 18 8.34 25.25 12.53
C HIS A 18 9.15 25.18 11.23
N LEU A 19 9.83 24.05 11.02
CA LEU A 19 10.58 23.73 9.82
C LEU A 19 9.83 22.65 9.04
N VAL A 20 9.70 22.81 7.74
CA VAL A 20 9.19 21.78 6.83
C VAL A 20 10.35 21.33 5.98
N VAL A 21 10.69 20.04 6.03
CA VAL A 21 11.83 19.47 5.32
C VAL A 21 11.37 18.40 4.34
N LEU A 22 12.15 18.20 3.29
CA LEU A 22 11.97 17.06 2.39
C LEU A 22 12.89 15.91 2.85
N GLU A 23 12.33 14.88 3.48
CA GLU A 23 13.03 13.66 3.89
C GLU A 23 12.56 12.50 3.00
N ASN A 24 13.48 11.86 2.26
CA ASN A 24 13.19 10.76 1.33
C ASN A 24 12.09 11.06 0.28
N GLY A 25 11.95 12.32 -0.13
CA GLY A 25 10.91 12.75 -1.08
C GLY A 25 9.57 13.08 -0.44
N GLU A 26 9.42 12.90 0.87
CA GLU A 26 8.22 13.23 1.62
C GLU A 26 8.39 14.51 2.44
N ARG A 27 7.28 15.23 2.62
CA ARG A 27 7.24 16.47 3.39
C ARG A 27 7.07 16.14 4.87
N VAL A 28 8.07 16.45 5.68
CA VAL A 28 8.08 16.20 7.13
C VAL A 28 8.12 17.52 7.90
N ASN A 29 7.26 17.67 8.91
CA ASN A 29 7.29 18.81 9.83
C ASN A 29 8.28 18.52 10.96
N LYS A 30 9.13 19.50 11.29
CA LYS A 30 10.08 19.48 12.42
C LYS A 30 9.88 20.75 13.24
N TYR A 31 10.06 20.64 14.55
CA TYR A 31 9.87 21.75 15.48
C TYR A 31 11.10 21.94 16.36
N ILE A 32 11.75 23.11 16.26
CA ILE A 32 12.96 23.44 17.01
C ILE A 32 12.61 24.49 18.06
N ALA A 33 12.64 24.11 19.34
CA ALA A 33 12.40 25.04 20.44
C ALA A 33 13.58 26.03 20.58
N SER A 34 13.28 27.27 20.96
CA SER A 34 14.29 28.31 21.21
C SER A 34 15.31 27.85 22.25
N GLY A 35 16.59 28.04 21.95
CA GLY A 35 17.70 27.59 22.81
C GLY A 35 18.13 26.13 22.58
N THR A 36 17.56 25.43 21.59
CA THR A 36 17.88 24.03 21.29
C THR A 36 18.58 23.87 19.94
N VAL A 37 19.18 22.70 19.73
CA VAL A 37 19.84 22.29 18.49
C VAL A 37 19.26 20.93 18.10
N GLN A 38 18.91 20.77 16.84
CA GLN A 38 18.39 19.53 16.29
C GLN A 38 19.22 19.08 15.08
N LEU A 39 19.55 17.81 15.02
CA LEU A 39 20.15 17.21 13.83
C LEU A 39 19.03 16.84 12.86
N ILE A 40 19.08 17.39 11.65
CA ILE A 40 18.14 17.08 10.58
C ILE A 40 18.93 16.55 9.39
N GLN A 41 18.65 15.30 9.02
CA GLN A 41 19.47 14.50 8.12
C GLN A 41 20.93 14.44 8.61
N ASN A 42 21.79 15.31 8.09
CA ASN A 42 23.21 15.35 8.43
C ASN A 42 23.71 16.77 8.73
N LEU A 43 22.78 17.71 8.92
CA LEU A 43 23.06 19.12 9.22
C LEU A 43 22.44 19.48 10.57
N LEU A 44 23.22 20.18 11.40
CA LEU A 44 22.73 20.70 12.67
C LEU A 44 21.95 21.99 12.40
N PHE A 45 20.78 22.11 12.99
CA PHE A 45 19.98 23.33 13.02
C PHE A 45 19.89 23.84 14.44
N SER A 46 20.06 25.14 14.62
CA SER A 46 19.83 25.78 15.92
C SER A 46 18.79 26.88 15.79
N PHE A 47 18.02 27.09 16.86
CA PHE A 47 17.12 28.24 16.95
C PHE A 47 17.46 29.06 18.19
N ASN A 48 17.83 30.33 18.00
CA ASN A 48 18.26 31.26 19.07
C ASN A 48 19.41 30.72 19.95
N LYS A 49 20.25 29.84 19.40
CA LYS A 49 21.44 29.30 20.08
C LYS A 49 22.58 29.12 19.09
N GLU A 50 23.39 30.15 18.96
CA GLU A 50 24.56 30.13 18.08
C GLU A 50 25.41 28.89 18.35
N THR A 51 25.52 28.03 17.34
CA THR A 51 26.18 26.73 17.43
C THR A 51 27.15 26.59 16.26
N ALA A 52 28.42 26.37 16.56
CA ALA A 52 29.45 26.22 15.54
C ALA A 52 29.16 24.98 14.67
N GLY A 53 29.22 25.15 13.35
CA GLY A 53 28.96 24.07 12.39
C GLY A 53 27.47 23.81 12.07
N ALA A 54 26.55 24.55 12.70
CA ALA A 54 25.12 24.46 12.47
C ALA A 54 24.60 25.57 11.53
N ILE A 55 23.46 25.32 10.91
CA ILE A 55 22.63 26.37 10.31
C ILE A 55 21.90 27.05 11.47
N ASN A 56 22.34 28.25 11.82
CA ASN A 56 21.79 29.02 12.92
C ASN A 56 20.67 29.92 12.39
N ILE A 57 19.47 29.78 12.98
CA ILE A 57 18.35 30.68 12.75
C ILE A 57 18.12 31.47 14.04
N SER A 58 18.09 32.79 13.94
CA SER A 58 17.90 33.66 15.09
C SER A 58 16.80 34.67 14.84
N ASP A 59 16.01 34.92 15.88
CA ASP A 59 15.06 36.03 15.92
C ASP A 59 15.70 37.22 16.64
N ALA A 60 16.59 37.92 15.93
CA ALA A 60 17.26 39.10 16.44
C ALA A 60 16.54 40.36 15.96
N SER A 61 16.07 41.20 16.89
CA SER A 61 15.52 42.53 16.61
C SER A 61 14.22 42.57 15.77
N GLY A 62 13.42 41.51 15.83
CA GLY A 62 12.10 41.45 15.16
C GLY A 62 12.14 41.00 13.70
N SER A 63 13.29 40.53 13.22
CA SER A 63 13.47 39.91 11.91
C SER A 63 14.24 38.61 12.06
N LEU A 64 13.79 37.54 11.38
CA LEU A 64 14.55 36.30 11.33
C LEU A 64 15.81 36.50 10.49
N GLN A 65 16.90 35.93 10.98
CA GLN A 65 18.20 35.91 10.32
C GLN A 65 18.70 34.47 10.25
N ILE A 66 19.50 34.20 9.23
CA ILE A 66 20.14 32.89 9.02
C ILE A 66 21.63 33.07 8.82
N SER A 67 22.41 32.26 9.51
CA SER A 67 23.85 32.14 9.29
C SER A 67 24.22 30.67 9.18
N SER A 68 25.01 30.34 8.18
CA SER A 68 25.43 28.98 7.89
C SER A 68 26.93 28.95 7.58
N PRO A 69 27.67 27.93 8.01
CA PRO A 69 29.05 27.74 7.56
C PRO A 69 29.11 27.29 6.09
N TYR A 70 28.01 26.77 5.55
CA TYR A 70 27.90 26.27 4.17
C TYR A 70 27.22 27.28 3.27
N ASP A 71 27.67 27.35 2.01
CA ASP A 71 26.95 28.07 0.96
C ASP A 71 25.64 27.35 0.62
N GLY A 72 24.60 28.13 0.33
CA GLY A 72 23.29 27.61 -0.04
C GLY A 72 22.57 28.52 -1.03
N THR A 73 21.34 28.15 -1.36
CA THR A 73 20.43 29.04 -2.10
C THR A 73 19.08 29.05 -1.45
N TYR A 74 18.31 30.10 -1.70
CA TYR A 74 16.89 30.13 -1.37
C TYR A 74 16.08 30.62 -2.56
N MET A 75 14.89 30.07 -2.74
CA MET A 75 13.92 30.48 -3.74
C MET A 75 12.66 30.99 -3.06
N ILE A 76 12.30 32.24 -3.30
CA ILE A 76 11.06 32.83 -2.78
C ILE A 76 9.90 32.21 -3.56
N MET A 77 9.07 31.39 -2.91
CA MET A 77 8.05 30.60 -3.63
C MET A 77 7.03 31.44 -4.40
N ALA A 78 6.71 32.63 -3.90
CA ALA A 78 5.75 33.53 -4.52
C ALA A 78 6.25 34.17 -5.83
N THR A 79 7.55 34.46 -5.91
CA THR A 79 8.16 35.15 -7.07
C THR A 79 9.02 34.23 -7.92
N GLN A 80 9.32 33.02 -7.42
CA GLN A 80 10.30 32.09 -7.99
C GLN A 80 11.72 32.68 -8.11
N GLU A 81 11.99 33.81 -7.46
CA GLU A 81 13.31 34.44 -7.46
C GLU A 81 14.26 33.61 -6.60
N GLN A 82 15.37 33.18 -7.20
CA GLN A 82 16.42 32.43 -6.52
C GLN A 82 17.60 33.34 -6.18
N LYS A 83 18.04 33.29 -4.92
CA LYS A 83 19.19 34.04 -4.39
C LYS A 83 20.13 33.10 -3.65
N ALA A 84 21.40 33.50 -3.53
CA ALA A 84 22.38 32.76 -2.76
C ALA A 84 22.27 33.09 -1.26
N VAL A 85 22.59 32.11 -0.41
CA VAL A 85 22.92 32.34 0.99
C VAL A 85 24.42 32.16 1.13
N THR A 86 25.12 33.22 1.51
CA THR A 86 26.58 33.18 1.67
C THR A 86 26.94 32.35 2.91
N GLY A 87 27.89 31.43 2.76
CA GLY A 87 28.43 30.62 3.84
C GLY A 87 29.37 31.39 4.77
N ASN A 88 30.31 30.68 5.41
CA ASN A 88 31.28 31.24 6.38
C ASN A 88 30.67 31.87 7.64
N ASN A 89 29.44 31.50 7.99
CA ASN A 89 28.67 32.07 9.11
C ASN A 89 28.39 33.57 8.93
N GLU A 90 28.31 34.06 7.69
CA GLU A 90 27.79 35.39 7.43
C GLU A 90 26.29 35.45 7.75
N VAL A 91 25.87 36.56 8.36
CA VAL A 91 24.48 36.78 8.74
C VAL A 91 23.71 37.30 7.52
N ASN A 92 22.73 36.52 7.08
CA ASN A 92 21.86 36.85 5.97
C ASN A 92 20.42 37.08 6.47
N GLU A 93 19.65 37.90 5.76
CA GLU A 93 18.22 38.06 6.02
C GLU A 93 17.49 36.75 5.73
N PHE A 94 16.64 36.31 6.65
CA PHE A 94 15.86 35.09 6.46
C PHE A 94 14.46 35.43 5.93
N HIS A 95 14.21 35.03 4.68
CA HIS A 95 12.89 35.09 4.08
C HIS A 95 12.08 33.83 4.41
N MET A 96 10.98 34.00 5.15
CA MET A 96 9.99 32.94 5.35
C MET A 96 9.32 32.53 4.04
N ARG A 97 8.66 31.36 4.02
CA ARG A 97 7.93 30.81 2.86
C ARG A 97 8.80 30.74 1.60
N SER A 98 10.10 30.59 1.81
CA SER A 98 11.10 30.41 0.78
C SER A 98 11.71 29.02 0.94
N LEU A 99 12.00 28.38 -0.19
CA LEU A 99 12.64 27.07 -0.22
C LEU A 99 14.15 27.27 -0.13
N TYR A 100 14.74 26.89 1.00
CA TYR A 100 16.19 26.89 1.21
C TYR A 100 16.75 25.54 0.81
N THR A 101 17.87 25.56 0.09
CA THR A 101 18.58 24.37 -0.38
C THR A 101 20.04 24.44 0.02
N TYR A 102 20.49 23.45 0.79
CA TYR A 102 21.88 23.24 1.20
C TYR A 102 22.30 21.81 0.83
N GLY A 103 23.02 21.67 -0.29
CA GLY A 103 23.35 20.35 -0.84
C GLY A 103 22.07 19.60 -1.24
N THR A 104 21.82 18.45 -0.59
CA THR A 104 20.61 17.64 -0.80
C THR A 104 19.46 18.02 0.13
N LEU A 105 19.72 18.83 1.17
CA LEU A 105 18.69 19.23 2.11
C LEU A 105 17.89 20.39 1.53
N ALA A 106 16.56 20.23 1.48
CA ALA A 106 15.62 21.29 1.15
C ALA A 106 14.65 21.52 2.32
N PHE A 107 14.47 22.78 2.72
CA PHE A 107 13.57 23.13 3.82
C PHE A 107 12.86 24.47 3.64
N VAL A 108 11.78 24.66 4.39
CA VAL A 108 10.92 25.85 4.37
C VAL A 108 10.50 26.18 5.80
N VAL A 109 10.47 27.47 6.15
CA VAL A 109 9.79 27.96 7.35
C VAL A 109 8.49 28.65 6.90
N PRO A 110 7.31 28.01 7.05
CA PRO A 110 6.06 28.51 6.48
C PRO A 110 5.45 29.68 7.26
N GLU A 111 5.77 29.77 8.55
CA GLU A 111 5.20 30.73 9.49
C GLU A 111 6.24 31.22 10.50
N ALA A 112 5.97 32.36 11.13
CA ALA A 112 6.84 32.89 12.17
C ALA A 112 6.86 31.97 13.40
N PRO A 113 7.94 31.98 14.22
CA PRO A 113 8.01 31.20 15.44
C PRO A 113 6.80 31.45 16.34
N VAL A 114 6.25 30.39 16.90
CA VAL A 114 5.07 30.46 17.77
C VAL A 114 5.45 29.95 19.16
N GLU A 115 4.98 30.64 20.19
CA GLU A 115 5.07 30.17 21.57
C GLU A 115 4.15 28.96 21.76
N GLY A 116 4.74 27.83 22.14
CA GLY A 116 3.98 26.60 22.25
C GLY A 116 4.71 25.47 22.95
N ARG A 117 3.99 24.37 23.10
CA ARG A 117 4.54 23.09 23.55
C ARG A 117 4.43 22.09 22.41
N ILE A 118 5.54 21.42 22.12
CA ILE A 118 5.57 20.32 21.17
C ILE A 118 4.81 19.16 21.81
N ILE A 119 3.77 18.69 21.11
CA ILE A 119 3.03 17.49 21.45
C ILE A 119 3.34 16.41 20.42
N TYR A 120 3.27 15.16 20.85
CA TYR A 120 3.48 14.01 19.98
C TYR A 120 2.14 13.35 19.71
N MET A 121 1.84 13.13 18.45
CA MET A 121 0.62 12.52 17.98
C MET A 121 0.92 11.20 17.26
N GLU A 122 -0.07 10.32 17.22
CA GLU A 122 0.02 9.11 16.42
C GLU A 122 -0.19 9.46 14.93
N GLY A 123 0.76 9.04 14.09
CA GLY A 123 0.67 9.19 12.64
C GLY A 123 -0.34 8.24 12.00
N ASP A 124 -0.71 8.55 10.77
CA ASP A 124 -1.63 7.75 9.97
C ASP A 124 -1.08 6.33 9.76
N LYS A 125 -1.97 5.33 9.67
CA LYS A 125 -1.55 3.92 9.57
C LYS A 125 -0.91 3.57 8.24
N LYS A 126 -1.30 4.25 7.15
CA LYS A 126 -0.81 3.97 5.80
C LYS A 126 0.30 4.94 5.41
N LEU A 127 0.08 6.24 5.62
CA LEU A 127 1.06 7.26 5.22
C LEU A 127 2.34 7.15 6.06
N ASN A 128 2.21 6.92 7.37
CA ASN A 128 3.33 6.94 8.31
C ASN A 128 3.75 5.53 8.73
N GLU A 129 3.45 4.47 7.95
CA GLU A 129 3.70 3.08 8.35
C GLU A 129 5.15 2.82 8.78
N ASN A 130 6.09 3.50 8.12
CA ASN A 130 7.53 3.34 8.35
C ASN A 130 8.12 4.34 9.37
N ASP A 131 7.30 5.26 9.90
CA ASP A 131 7.80 6.27 10.84
C ASP A 131 8.09 5.65 12.21
N PRO A 132 9.18 6.07 12.87
CA PRO A 132 9.52 5.55 14.17
C PRO A 132 8.47 5.92 15.23
N ASP A 133 8.32 5.06 16.21
CA ASP A 133 7.55 5.34 17.41
C ASP A 133 8.36 6.25 18.34
N LEU A 134 7.68 7.17 19.03
CA LEU A 134 8.26 7.87 20.17
C LEU A 134 7.90 7.13 21.45
N ILE A 135 8.91 6.89 22.27
CA ILE A 135 8.77 6.32 23.61
C ILE A 135 9.12 7.39 24.63
N GLN A 136 8.21 7.63 25.58
CA GLN A 136 8.43 8.50 26.72
C GLN A 136 8.46 7.67 28.00
N LEU A 137 9.56 7.75 28.74
CA LEU A 137 9.79 6.98 29.96
C LEU A 137 10.11 7.92 31.12
N ALA A 138 9.41 7.75 32.23
CA ALA A 138 9.80 8.32 33.51
C ALA A 138 10.75 7.36 34.23
N ILE A 139 11.99 7.79 34.44
CA ILE A 139 13.03 7.05 35.14
C ILE A 139 13.11 7.56 36.57
N ASN A 140 12.71 6.73 37.52
CA ASN A 140 12.75 7.04 38.94
C ASN A 140 13.87 6.25 39.61
N THR A 141 14.82 6.98 40.19
CA THR A 141 15.85 6.42 41.08
C THR A 141 15.60 6.91 42.51
N SER A 142 16.29 6.32 43.49
CA SER A 142 16.17 6.74 44.90
C SER A 142 16.64 8.17 45.16
N GLN A 143 17.38 8.80 44.23
CA GLN A 143 17.95 10.14 44.38
C GLN A 143 17.42 11.16 43.38
N ALA A 144 16.95 10.72 42.21
CA ALA A 144 16.51 11.60 41.13
C ALA A 144 15.40 10.96 40.28
N SER A 145 14.52 11.79 39.75
CA SER A 145 13.52 11.42 38.76
C SER A 145 13.79 12.24 37.50
N ASP A 146 13.78 11.59 36.35
CA ASP A 146 13.92 12.24 35.05
C ASP A 146 12.95 11.63 34.03
N THR A 147 12.53 12.41 33.05
CA THR A 147 11.67 11.93 31.96
C THR A 147 12.40 12.05 30.65
N VAL A 148 12.61 10.91 29.99
CA VAL A 148 13.32 10.84 28.71
C VAL A 148 12.38 10.43 27.60
N SER A 149 12.56 11.05 26.44
CA SER A 149 11.84 10.70 25.22
C SER A 149 12.84 10.36 24.13
N PHE A 150 12.64 9.25 23.44
CA PHE A 150 13.48 8.86 22.31
C PHE A 150 12.68 8.05 21.30
N TYR A 151 13.14 8.08 20.05
CA TYR A 151 12.52 7.34 18.95
C TYR A 151 13.01 5.89 18.93
N GLY A 152 12.14 4.98 18.56
CA GLY A 152 12.43 3.55 18.38
C GLY A 152 11.36 2.90 17.50
N GLY A 153 11.45 1.60 17.24
CA GLY A 153 10.47 0.95 16.38
C GLY A 153 10.95 -0.32 15.71
N ARG A 154 10.13 -0.85 14.80
CA ARG A 154 10.44 -2.06 14.05
C ARG A 154 11.73 -1.87 13.24
N GLY A 155 12.62 -2.85 13.29
CA GLY A 155 13.91 -2.84 12.58
C GLY A 155 15.05 -2.14 13.31
N LEU A 156 14.77 -1.23 14.25
CA LEU A 156 15.80 -0.60 15.08
C LEU A 156 16.31 -1.59 16.14
N THR A 157 17.63 -1.67 16.29
CA THR A 157 18.28 -2.62 17.22
C THR A 157 19.31 -1.96 18.14
N ASP A 158 19.85 -0.79 17.75
CA ASP A 158 20.84 -0.06 18.52
C ASP A 158 20.25 0.72 19.71
N PHE A 159 21.13 1.14 20.64
CA PHE A 159 20.77 2.10 21.68
C PHE A 159 20.50 3.48 21.09
N GLN A 160 19.32 4.01 21.38
CA GLN A 160 18.83 5.26 20.80
C GLN A 160 19.08 6.46 21.72
N HIS A 161 19.23 6.22 23.03
CA HIS A 161 19.42 7.30 23.99
C HIS A 161 20.32 6.88 25.16
N GLN A 162 21.16 7.79 25.62
CA GLN A 162 21.94 7.63 26.84
C GLN A 162 21.67 8.79 27.78
N VAL A 163 21.31 8.47 29.02
CA VAL A 163 21.00 9.47 30.05
C VAL A 163 21.71 9.14 31.35
N GLN A 164 22.13 10.16 32.08
CA GLN A 164 22.66 10.01 33.43
C GLN A 164 21.62 10.49 34.44
N VAL A 165 21.08 9.59 35.25
CA VAL A 165 20.07 9.90 36.28
C VAL A 165 20.68 9.58 37.65
N GLY A 166 21.05 10.63 38.39
CA GLY A 166 21.89 10.49 39.58
C GLY A 166 23.28 9.93 39.22
N ASP A 167 23.67 8.85 39.89
CA ASP A 167 24.95 8.17 39.66
C ASP A 167 24.88 7.07 38.58
N LEU A 168 23.71 6.81 38.00
CA LEU A 168 23.51 5.76 37.01
C LEU A 168 23.56 6.33 35.59
N ARG A 169 24.40 5.73 34.74
CA ARG A 169 24.36 5.94 33.29
C ARG A 169 23.54 4.83 32.65
N LEU A 170 22.44 5.21 32.01
CA LEU A 170 21.49 4.30 31.39
C LEU A 170 21.59 4.44 29.87
N SER A 171 21.63 3.32 29.17
CA SER A 171 21.48 3.26 27.71
C SER A 171 20.12 2.62 27.40
N LEU A 172 19.31 3.29 26.62
CA LEU A 172 17.92 2.93 26.36
C LEU A 172 17.76 2.63 24.87
N ALA A 173 17.03 1.56 24.58
CA ALA A 173 16.70 1.13 23.23
C ALA A 173 15.24 0.66 23.21
N TYR A 174 14.54 0.96 22.12
CA TYR A 174 13.24 0.40 21.82
C TYR A 174 13.22 -0.02 20.36
N GLY A 175 13.00 -1.32 20.12
CA GLY A 175 12.93 -1.83 18.77
C GLY A 175 12.90 -3.35 18.70
N SER A 176 13.30 -3.88 17.55
CA SER A 176 13.24 -5.32 17.27
C SER A 176 14.29 -6.09 18.05
N LYS A 177 13.86 -7.18 18.69
CA LYS A 177 14.77 -8.13 19.33
C LYS A 177 15.47 -8.98 18.26
N ILE A 178 16.78 -9.05 18.33
CA ILE A 178 17.59 -9.91 17.45
C ILE A 178 17.51 -11.35 17.95
N TYR A 179 17.23 -12.27 17.03
CA TYR A 179 17.35 -13.71 17.24
C TYR A 179 18.35 -14.24 16.22
N GLU A 180 19.39 -14.91 16.71
CA GLU A 180 20.40 -15.54 15.84
C GLU A 180 19.95 -16.94 15.44
N SER A 181 20.04 -17.24 14.15
CA SER A 181 19.85 -18.58 13.61
C SER A 181 21.16 -19.38 13.66
N PRO A 182 21.11 -20.72 13.76
CA PRO A 182 22.31 -21.57 13.76
C PRO A 182 23.00 -21.69 12.39
N PHE A 183 22.46 -21.04 11.37
CA PHE A 183 22.97 -20.96 10.00
C PHE A 183 22.81 -19.53 9.48
N SER A 184 23.51 -19.21 8.39
CA SER A 184 23.37 -17.92 7.70
C SER A 184 22.68 -18.10 6.35
N LEU A 185 21.94 -17.08 5.92
CA LEU A 185 21.37 -16.99 4.58
C LEU A 185 22.03 -15.85 3.84
N LYS A 186 22.49 -16.12 2.62
CA LYS A 186 23.03 -15.11 1.71
C LYS A 186 22.08 -14.95 0.54
N LEU A 187 21.57 -13.74 0.32
CA LEU A 187 20.88 -13.41 -0.92
C LEU A 187 21.90 -13.32 -2.06
N THR A 188 21.72 -14.13 -3.11
CA THR A 188 22.56 -14.07 -4.31
C THR A 188 21.94 -13.23 -5.40
N ASP A 189 20.63 -13.30 -5.59
CA ASP A 189 19.92 -12.56 -6.62
C ASP A 189 18.45 -12.40 -6.23
N PHE A 190 17.90 -11.21 -6.43
CA PHE A 190 16.47 -10.93 -6.27
C PHE A 190 15.90 -10.61 -7.64
N LYS A 191 14.81 -11.32 -8.00
CA LYS A 191 14.15 -11.17 -9.29
C LYS A 191 12.70 -10.78 -9.07
N MET A 192 12.29 -9.66 -9.66
CA MET A 192 10.91 -9.20 -9.66
C MET A 192 10.43 -9.05 -11.11
N GLU A 193 9.31 -9.69 -11.43
CA GLU A 193 8.60 -9.48 -12.68
C GLU A 193 7.50 -8.44 -12.46
N LYS A 194 7.26 -7.60 -13.47
CA LYS A 194 6.21 -6.57 -13.46
C LYS A 194 5.12 -6.92 -14.46
N TYR A 195 3.91 -6.37 -14.27
CA TYR A 195 2.88 -6.47 -15.29
C TYR A 195 3.30 -5.68 -16.55
N PRO A 196 3.05 -6.17 -17.78
CA PRO A 196 3.35 -5.42 -18.99
C PRO A 196 2.69 -4.04 -18.95
N GLY A 197 3.44 -2.96 -19.13
CA GLY A 197 2.90 -1.59 -19.14
C GLY A 197 2.60 -0.98 -17.76
N SER A 198 3.01 -1.62 -16.66
CA SER A 198 2.85 -1.11 -15.29
C SER A 198 4.11 -1.35 -14.47
N ASP A 199 4.37 -0.51 -13.46
CA ASP A 199 5.44 -0.75 -12.49
C ASP A 199 5.06 -1.73 -11.38
N SER A 200 3.80 -2.19 -11.37
CA SER A 200 3.30 -3.11 -10.35
C SER A 200 3.93 -4.50 -10.46
N PRO A 201 4.41 -5.09 -9.34
CA PRO A 201 5.01 -6.41 -9.31
C PRO A 201 3.97 -7.51 -9.59
N SER A 202 4.28 -8.41 -10.51
CA SER A 202 3.49 -9.60 -10.82
C SER A 202 3.99 -10.84 -10.09
N SER A 203 5.32 -10.97 -9.94
CA SER A 203 5.95 -12.05 -9.19
C SER A 203 7.30 -11.60 -8.63
N TYR A 204 7.72 -12.19 -7.52
CA TYR A 204 9.05 -11.95 -6.97
C TYR A 204 9.64 -13.24 -6.40
N SER A 205 10.95 -13.39 -6.56
CA SER A 205 11.70 -14.56 -6.12
C SER A 205 13.10 -14.17 -5.65
N SER A 206 13.58 -14.89 -4.65
CA SER A 206 14.90 -14.72 -4.07
C SER A 206 15.73 -15.99 -4.25
N ASP A 207 16.82 -15.89 -4.98
CA ASP A 207 17.84 -16.92 -5.04
C ASP A 207 18.76 -16.73 -3.83
N VAL A 208 18.74 -17.68 -2.90
CA VAL A 208 19.49 -17.64 -1.64
C VAL A 208 20.46 -18.82 -1.53
N VAL A 209 21.53 -18.64 -0.77
CA VAL A 209 22.45 -19.70 -0.39
C VAL A 209 22.41 -19.87 1.12
N ILE A 210 22.10 -21.09 1.55
CA ILE A 210 22.15 -21.48 2.96
C ILE A 210 23.60 -21.82 3.27
N GLN A 211 24.16 -21.16 4.27
CA GLN A 211 25.50 -21.41 4.78
C GLN A 211 25.39 -22.02 6.17
N ASP A 212 25.58 -23.33 6.25
CA ASP A 212 25.46 -24.11 7.48
C ASP A 212 26.69 -25.00 7.66
N ASN A 213 27.44 -24.78 8.74
CA ASN A 213 28.64 -25.55 9.09
C ASN A 213 29.66 -25.71 7.93
N GLY A 214 29.78 -24.68 7.08
CA GLY A 214 30.70 -24.67 5.92
C GLY A 214 30.15 -25.35 4.66
N ILE A 215 28.91 -25.83 4.68
CA ILE A 215 28.20 -26.34 3.50
C ILE A 215 27.34 -25.20 2.93
N GLU A 216 27.49 -24.94 1.64
CA GLU A 216 26.67 -24.00 0.90
C GLU A 216 25.63 -24.75 0.06
N THR A 217 24.34 -24.51 0.32
CA THR A 217 23.25 -25.07 -0.48
C THR A 217 22.44 -23.95 -1.14
N PRO A 218 22.41 -23.88 -2.48
CA PRO A 218 21.58 -22.91 -3.17
C PRO A 218 20.11 -23.33 -3.10
N PHE A 219 19.23 -22.36 -2.89
CA PHE A 219 17.78 -22.55 -2.83
C PHE A 219 17.06 -21.34 -3.40
N LYS A 220 15.93 -21.55 -4.08
CA LYS A 220 15.10 -20.47 -4.62
C LYS A 220 13.80 -20.35 -3.85
N ILE A 221 13.58 -19.20 -3.22
CA ILE A 221 12.34 -18.88 -2.49
C ILE A 221 11.44 -18.05 -3.40
N TYR A 222 10.20 -18.47 -3.56
CA TYR A 222 9.19 -17.73 -4.35
C TYR A 222 7.78 -18.08 -3.85
N MET A 223 6.75 -17.51 -4.47
CA MET A 223 5.36 -17.75 -4.10
C MET A 223 5.04 -19.25 -4.07
N ASN A 224 4.51 -19.73 -2.93
CA ASN A 224 4.23 -21.13 -2.65
C ASN A 224 5.44 -22.10 -2.63
N HIS A 225 6.67 -21.57 -2.66
CA HIS A 225 7.90 -22.36 -2.55
C HIS A 225 8.78 -21.81 -1.42
N VAL A 226 8.60 -22.42 -0.25
CA VAL A 226 9.13 -21.98 1.03
C VAL A 226 10.43 -22.72 1.32
N LEU A 227 11.45 -22.02 1.81
CA LEU A 227 12.65 -22.66 2.31
C LEU A 227 12.39 -23.22 3.72
N ASP A 228 12.62 -24.51 3.91
CA ASP A 228 12.52 -25.19 5.21
C ASP A 228 13.90 -25.76 5.58
N HIS A 229 14.52 -25.19 6.61
CA HIS A 229 15.86 -25.60 7.06
C HIS A 229 15.98 -25.51 8.58
N SER A 230 16.42 -26.61 9.22
CA SER A 230 16.65 -26.67 10.68
C SER A 230 15.45 -26.22 11.55
N GLY A 231 14.21 -26.45 11.07
CA GLY A 231 12.98 -26.03 11.76
C GLY A 231 12.53 -24.60 11.47
N TYR A 232 13.31 -23.84 10.70
CA TYR A 232 12.97 -22.49 10.25
C TYR A 232 12.35 -22.54 8.85
N ARG A 233 11.22 -21.88 8.70
CA ARG A 233 10.50 -21.75 7.43
C ARG A 233 10.56 -20.30 6.97
N PHE A 234 11.18 -20.06 5.82
CA PHE A 234 11.35 -18.73 5.23
C PHE A 234 10.39 -18.54 4.07
N PHE A 235 9.53 -17.56 4.21
CA PHE A 235 8.54 -17.17 3.22
C PHE A 235 8.99 -15.86 2.59
N GLN A 236 8.90 -15.79 1.28
CA GLN A 236 9.06 -14.53 0.56
C GLN A 236 7.88 -13.61 0.94
N SER A 237 8.15 -12.50 1.63
CA SER A 237 7.08 -11.64 2.20
C SER A 237 7.02 -10.24 1.59
N SER A 238 8.17 -9.64 1.29
CA SER A 238 8.26 -8.34 0.62
C SER A 238 9.68 -8.17 0.04
N PHE A 239 9.99 -6.98 -0.44
CA PHE A 239 11.28 -6.59 -1.02
C PHE A 239 11.59 -5.14 -0.65
N HIS A 240 12.84 -4.74 -0.86
CA HIS A 240 13.25 -3.35 -0.60
C HIS A 240 12.81 -2.44 -1.75
N PRO A 241 12.49 -1.15 -1.47
CA PRO A 241 12.10 -0.19 -2.52
C PRO A 241 13.16 0.04 -3.60
N ASP A 242 14.42 -0.24 -3.31
CA ASP A 242 15.54 -0.16 -4.27
C ASP A 242 15.63 -1.37 -5.21
N GLU A 243 14.70 -2.33 -5.09
CA GLU A 243 14.65 -3.59 -5.85
C GLU A 243 15.91 -4.48 -5.67
N GLN A 244 16.78 -4.21 -4.69
CA GLN A 244 18.03 -4.95 -4.46
C GLN A 244 17.98 -5.88 -3.24
N GLY A 245 16.94 -5.76 -2.42
CA GLY A 245 16.79 -6.52 -1.18
C GLY A 245 15.51 -7.34 -1.13
N THR A 246 15.55 -8.42 -0.34
CA THR A 246 14.39 -9.26 -0.05
C THR A 246 14.04 -9.20 1.43
N ILE A 247 12.74 -9.21 1.73
CA ILE A 247 12.23 -9.32 3.09
C ILE A 247 11.59 -10.69 3.23
N LEU A 248 12.20 -11.53 4.07
CA LEU A 248 11.70 -12.87 4.37
C LEU A 248 10.94 -12.87 5.69
N SER A 249 9.75 -13.46 5.69
CA SER A 249 9.05 -13.80 6.93
C SER A 249 9.54 -15.15 7.42
N VAL A 250 9.86 -15.25 8.72
CA VAL A 250 10.46 -16.44 9.32
C VAL A 250 9.53 -17.01 10.36
N ASN A 251 9.21 -18.30 10.23
CA ASN A 251 8.50 -19.05 11.24
C ASN A 251 9.38 -20.16 11.80
N HIS A 252 9.44 -20.29 13.13
CA HIS A 252 10.13 -21.37 13.83
C HIS A 252 9.15 -22.06 14.80
N ASP A 253 8.20 -22.80 14.23
CA ASP A 253 7.20 -23.57 14.98
C ASP A 253 6.99 -24.96 14.36
N ALA A 254 7.99 -25.82 14.53
CA ALA A 254 7.91 -27.19 14.04
C ALA A 254 6.79 -28.00 14.72
N TRP A 255 6.50 -27.72 16.00
CA TRP A 255 5.52 -28.48 16.78
C TRP A 255 4.09 -28.11 16.42
N GLY A 256 3.77 -26.81 16.39
CA GLY A 256 2.44 -26.34 15.98
C GLY A 256 2.14 -26.69 14.52
N THR A 257 3.15 -26.62 13.64
CA THR A 257 3.02 -27.11 12.26
C THR A 257 2.67 -28.59 12.24
N ASN A 258 3.40 -29.46 12.95
CA ASN A 258 3.09 -30.90 12.93
C ASN A 258 1.70 -31.22 13.51
N ILE A 259 1.29 -30.53 14.59
CA ILE A 259 -0.02 -30.73 15.22
C ILE A 259 -1.16 -30.33 14.28
N THR A 260 -1.05 -29.18 13.61
CA THR A 260 -2.08 -28.72 12.66
C THR A 260 -2.23 -29.67 11.47
N TYR A 261 -1.12 -30.20 10.94
CA TYR A 261 -1.15 -31.18 9.86
C TYR A 261 -1.74 -32.53 10.29
N ILE A 262 -1.49 -32.98 11.51
CA ILE A 262 -2.18 -34.15 12.08
C ILE A 262 -3.69 -33.88 12.17
N GLY A 263 -4.09 -32.70 12.62
CA GLY A 263 -5.50 -32.28 12.67
C GLY A 263 -6.17 -32.33 11.29
N TYR A 264 -5.53 -31.75 10.26
CA TYR A 264 -6.04 -31.83 8.88
C TYR A 264 -6.07 -33.25 8.34
N THR A 265 -5.09 -34.08 8.70
CA THR A 265 -5.07 -35.50 8.32
C THR A 265 -6.24 -36.24 8.95
N LEU A 266 -6.55 -35.99 10.23
CA LEU A 266 -7.70 -36.57 10.91
C LEU A 266 -9.04 -36.08 10.33
N LEU A 267 -9.14 -34.79 9.95
CA LEU A 267 -10.32 -34.25 9.27
C LEU A 267 -10.52 -34.92 7.91
N PHE A 268 -9.45 -35.02 7.12
CA PHE A 268 -9.49 -35.71 5.83
C PHE A 268 -9.87 -37.18 6.00
N LEU A 269 -9.30 -37.87 6.99
CA LEU A 269 -9.64 -39.26 7.30
C LEU A 269 -11.10 -39.39 7.74
N GLY A 270 -11.60 -38.47 8.56
CA GLY A 270 -13.00 -38.43 8.97
C GLY A 270 -13.93 -38.29 7.77
N MET A 271 -13.64 -37.36 6.86
CA MET A 271 -14.39 -37.18 5.61
C MET A 271 -14.26 -38.40 4.69
N PHE A 272 -13.10 -39.02 4.62
CA PHE A 272 -12.89 -40.24 3.84
C PHE A 272 -13.73 -41.39 4.39
N VAL A 273 -13.71 -41.58 5.71
CA VAL A 273 -14.50 -42.61 6.40
C VAL A 273 -15.99 -42.39 6.19
N THR A 274 -16.49 -41.14 6.21
CA THR A 274 -17.93 -40.88 6.04
C THR A 274 -18.47 -41.28 4.66
N LEU A 275 -17.62 -41.29 3.61
CA LEU A 275 -17.98 -41.72 2.26
C LEU A 275 -18.13 -43.24 2.14
N PHE A 276 -17.36 -44.03 2.89
CA PHE A 276 -17.30 -45.50 2.73
C PHE A 276 -17.91 -46.30 3.88
N TRP A 277 -18.23 -45.66 5.01
CA TRP A 277 -18.82 -46.34 6.16
C TRP A 277 -20.32 -46.60 5.97
N LYS A 278 -20.76 -47.84 6.18
CA LYS A 278 -22.17 -48.25 6.05
C LYS A 278 -23.00 -47.66 7.20
N GLY A 279 -24.04 -46.89 6.86
CA GLY A 279 -24.92 -46.22 7.83
C GLY A 279 -24.83 -44.68 7.85
N THR A 280 -23.92 -44.08 7.10
CA THR A 280 -23.88 -42.62 6.91
C THR A 280 -24.97 -42.14 5.95
N HIS A 281 -25.26 -40.83 5.93
CA HIS A 281 -26.20 -40.24 4.97
C HIS A 281 -25.81 -40.55 3.52
N PHE A 282 -24.51 -40.62 3.23
CA PHE A 282 -24.00 -41.00 1.90
C PHE A 282 -24.34 -42.45 1.55
N SER A 283 -24.23 -43.39 2.50
CA SER A 283 -24.68 -44.77 2.31
C SER A 283 -26.18 -44.86 2.03
N LYS A 284 -27.00 -44.08 2.75
CA LYS A 284 -28.45 -44.00 2.51
C LYS A 284 -28.78 -43.40 1.14
N LEU A 285 -28.06 -42.35 0.75
CA LEU A 285 -28.21 -41.72 -0.56
C LEU A 285 -27.80 -42.69 -1.69
N ASN A 286 -26.73 -43.46 -1.51
CA ASN A 286 -26.31 -44.49 -2.45
C ASN A 286 -27.33 -45.63 -2.55
N GLU A 287 -27.94 -46.05 -1.43
CA GLU A 287 -29.06 -47.00 -1.46
C GLU A 287 -30.29 -46.43 -2.18
N GLN A 288 -30.66 -45.18 -1.90
CA GLN A 288 -31.74 -44.48 -2.59
C GLN A 288 -31.47 -44.38 -4.10
N LEU A 289 -30.26 -43.98 -4.50
CA LEU A 289 -29.83 -43.96 -5.90
C LEU A 289 -29.92 -45.35 -6.54
N ARG A 290 -29.47 -46.42 -5.87
CA ARG A 290 -29.60 -47.80 -6.36
C ARG A 290 -31.05 -48.26 -6.47
N THR A 291 -31.95 -47.81 -5.60
CA THR A 291 -33.38 -48.11 -5.73
C THR A 291 -34.02 -47.34 -6.87
N MET A 292 -33.61 -46.09 -7.09
CA MET A 292 -34.13 -45.22 -8.15
C MET A 292 -33.59 -45.61 -9.53
N SER A 293 -32.33 -46.05 -9.62
CA SER A 293 -31.69 -46.54 -10.85
C SER A 293 -32.23 -47.89 -11.34
N LYS A 294 -32.97 -48.63 -10.50
CA LYS A 294 -33.74 -49.82 -10.91
C LYS A 294 -35.00 -49.46 -11.68
N SER A 295 -35.44 -48.20 -11.65
CA SER A 295 -36.51 -47.72 -12.52
C SER A 295 -35.90 -47.34 -13.89
N ALA A 296 -36.17 -48.17 -14.91
CA ALA A 296 -35.61 -48.01 -16.26
C ALA A 296 -35.84 -46.61 -16.88
N LYS A 297 -36.84 -45.87 -16.40
CA LYS A 297 -37.20 -44.52 -16.85
C LYS A 297 -36.17 -43.45 -16.43
N VAL A 298 -35.50 -43.61 -15.29
CA VAL A 298 -34.51 -42.65 -14.79
C VAL A 298 -33.17 -42.83 -15.51
N THR A 299 -32.77 -44.06 -15.79
CA THR A 299 -31.58 -44.35 -16.60
C THR A 299 -31.73 -43.82 -18.03
N LEU A 300 -32.94 -43.92 -18.61
CA LEU A 300 -33.27 -43.36 -19.92
C LEU A 300 -33.22 -41.82 -19.93
N LEU A 301 -33.66 -41.17 -18.83
CA LEU A 301 -33.59 -39.72 -18.66
C LEU A 301 -32.14 -39.23 -18.54
N CYS A 302 -31.29 -39.92 -17.76
CA CYS A 302 -29.87 -39.61 -17.66
C CYS A 302 -29.12 -39.85 -19.00
N LEU A 303 -29.47 -40.92 -19.73
CA LEU A 303 -28.92 -41.16 -21.08
C LEU A 303 -29.38 -40.10 -22.09
N SER A 304 -30.60 -39.59 -21.97
CA SER A 304 -31.11 -38.51 -22.81
C SER A 304 -30.33 -37.21 -22.59
N PHE A 305 -29.98 -36.90 -21.34
CA PHE A 305 -29.12 -35.75 -21.01
C PHE A 305 -27.68 -35.91 -21.51
N LEU A 306 -27.16 -37.14 -21.59
CA LEU A 306 -25.83 -37.43 -22.14
C LEU A 306 -25.80 -37.37 -23.69
N ALA A 307 -26.91 -37.72 -24.35
CA ALA A 307 -27.03 -37.68 -25.82
C ALA A 307 -27.23 -36.26 -26.37
N LEU A 308 -27.79 -35.34 -25.57
CA LEU A 308 -27.95 -33.92 -25.91
C LEU A 308 -26.65 -33.10 -25.72
N GLY A 309 -25.60 -33.67 -25.12
CA GLY A 309 -24.34 -32.98 -24.86
C GLY A 309 -23.27 -33.06 -25.97
N ASN A 310 -23.54 -33.72 -27.11
CA ASN A 310 -22.54 -33.94 -28.17
C ASN A 310 -22.68 -33.03 -29.39
N SER A 311 -23.50 -31.97 -29.33
CA SER A 311 -23.63 -30.98 -30.41
C SER A 311 -23.52 -29.56 -29.84
N ALA A 312 -22.36 -28.93 -30.09
CA ALA A 312 -21.93 -27.58 -29.67
C ALA A 312 -21.37 -27.51 -28.23
N PHE A 313 -20.13 -27.11 -27.94
CA PHE A 313 -19.21 -26.16 -28.59
C PHE A 313 -17.75 -26.62 -28.44
N SER A 314 -17.02 -26.68 -29.56
CA SER A 314 -15.56 -26.66 -29.53
C SER A 314 -15.12 -25.19 -29.44
N GLN A 315 -14.93 -24.68 -28.22
CA GLN A 315 -14.09 -23.50 -28.00
C GLN A 315 -12.68 -23.97 -27.66
N LYS A 316 -11.75 -23.67 -28.57
CA LYS A 316 -10.32 -23.79 -28.34
C LYS A 316 -9.93 -22.69 -27.35
N ILE A 317 -9.91 -23.01 -26.07
CA ILE A 317 -9.25 -22.20 -25.05
C ILE A 317 -7.85 -22.79 -24.88
N ASP A 318 -6.87 -22.07 -25.42
CA ASP A 318 -5.46 -22.36 -25.19
C ASP A 318 -5.13 -21.84 -23.78
N MET A 319 -5.19 -22.74 -22.80
CA MET A 319 -4.74 -22.52 -21.44
C MET A 319 -3.74 -23.63 -21.09
N HIS A 320 -2.46 -23.32 -21.23
CA HIS A 320 -1.40 -23.92 -20.43
C HIS A 320 -0.94 -22.88 -19.39
N GLY A 321 -0.61 -23.20 -18.14
CA GLY A 321 -0.20 -24.50 -17.61
C GLY A 321 -0.71 -24.82 -16.20
N THR A 322 -0.98 -26.10 -16.05
CA THR A 322 -1.51 -26.86 -14.91
C THR A 322 -0.55 -26.97 -13.72
N ASN A 323 -1.03 -26.78 -12.48
CA ASN A 323 -1.16 -27.80 -11.42
C ASN A 323 -1.39 -27.18 -10.03
N GLY A 324 -2.61 -27.31 -9.46
CA GLY A 324 -2.81 -27.12 -8.02
C GLY A 324 -4.21 -26.68 -7.54
N LYS A 325 -5.16 -27.63 -7.46
CA LYS A 325 -6.30 -27.76 -6.53
C LYS A 325 -7.10 -26.53 -6.03
N LYS A 326 -8.38 -26.56 -6.46
CA LYS A 326 -9.67 -26.36 -5.74
C LYS A 326 -10.03 -25.00 -5.11
N GLU A 327 -11.16 -24.52 -5.60
CA GLU A 327 -12.10 -23.55 -5.06
C GLU A 327 -12.39 -23.72 -3.56
N GLN A 328 -12.47 -22.58 -2.86
CA GLN A 328 -13.39 -22.38 -1.74
C GLN A 328 -14.26 -21.17 -2.03
N GLU A 329 -15.57 -21.44 -2.18
CA GLU A 329 -16.63 -20.46 -2.03
C GLU A 329 -16.54 -19.83 -0.63
N HIS A 330 -16.45 -18.50 -0.55
CA HIS A 330 -16.70 -17.78 0.68
C HIS A 330 -18.04 -17.05 0.59
N HIS A 331 -18.91 -17.43 1.52
CA HIS A 331 -20.16 -16.77 1.84
C HIS A 331 -19.92 -15.32 2.27
N ALA A 332 -20.86 -14.46 1.86
CA ALA A 332 -21.00 -13.09 2.31
C ALA A 332 -21.16 -13.00 3.83
N ASN A 333 -20.32 -12.17 4.45
CA ASN A 333 -20.65 -11.17 5.48
C ASN A 333 -19.36 -10.84 6.26
N ASP A 334 -18.62 -9.82 5.83
CA ASP A 334 -17.79 -9.07 6.78
C ASP A 334 -18.00 -7.57 6.52
N GLY A 335 -18.29 -6.86 7.60
CA GLY A 335 -18.72 -5.48 7.59
C GLY A 335 -17.54 -4.55 7.37
N HIS A 336 -17.32 -4.14 6.13
CA HIS A 336 -16.43 -3.02 5.81
C HIS A 336 -17.23 -1.87 5.19
N ASP A 337 -17.36 -0.83 6.00
CA ASP A 337 -17.79 0.51 5.63
C ASP A 337 -16.79 1.08 4.62
N HIS A 338 -17.26 1.34 3.41
CA HIS A 338 -16.55 2.13 2.41
C HIS A 338 -17.26 3.47 2.28
N SER A 339 -17.21 4.28 3.33
CA SER A 339 -17.50 5.70 3.27
C SER A 339 -16.26 6.50 3.67
N GLY A 340 -15.77 7.32 2.74
CA GLY A 340 -14.68 8.27 3.01
C GLY A 340 -13.53 8.22 2.02
N HIS A 341 -13.81 8.49 0.74
CA HIS A 341 -12.79 9.05 -0.15
C HIS A 341 -13.33 10.36 -0.71
N ASP A 342 -12.96 11.45 -0.04
CA ASP A 342 -12.92 12.79 -0.62
C ASP A 342 -11.73 12.83 -1.58
N HIS A 343 -12.01 12.93 -2.87
CA HIS A 343 -10.99 13.23 -3.87
C HIS A 343 -10.92 14.75 -4.04
N ALA A 344 -9.89 15.34 -3.43
CA ALA A 344 -9.42 16.66 -3.82
C ALA A 344 -8.85 16.59 -5.25
N GLU A 345 -9.17 17.63 -5.99
CA GLU A 345 -8.96 17.84 -7.42
C GLU A 345 -7.52 17.57 -7.88
N HIS A 346 -7.36 16.75 -8.92
CA HIS A 346 -6.16 16.76 -9.76
C HIS A 346 -6.51 17.33 -11.14
N ASP A 347 -5.97 18.52 -11.39
CA ASP A 347 -5.96 19.21 -12.68
C ASP A 347 -5.04 18.45 -13.66
N HIS A 348 -5.63 17.90 -14.72
CA HIS A 348 -4.90 17.37 -15.87
C HIS A 348 -4.99 18.35 -17.04
N SER A 349 -4.39 19.53 -16.86
CA SER A 349 -4.11 20.45 -17.96
C SER A 349 -2.80 20.06 -18.65
N GLY A 350 -2.93 19.38 -19.79
CA GLY A 350 -1.87 19.37 -20.80
C GLY A 350 -1.47 18.00 -21.34
N HIS A 351 -2.28 17.43 -22.23
CA HIS A 351 -1.75 16.58 -23.30
C HIS A 351 -2.43 16.93 -24.63
N ASP A 352 -1.61 17.54 -25.50
CA ASP A 352 -1.87 17.79 -26.92
C ASP A 352 -1.78 16.44 -27.66
N HIS A 353 -2.88 16.02 -28.27
CA HIS A 353 -2.91 14.90 -29.21
C HIS A 353 -3.30 15.42 -30.59
N SER A 354 -2.27 15.73 -31.36
CA SER A 354 -2.30 15.97 -32.79
C SER A 354 -2.86 14.77 -33.57
N GLU A 355 -3.90 15.05 -34.36
CA GLU A 355 -4.31 14.44 -35.64
C GLU A 355 -4.10 12.92 -35.82
N HIS A 356 -5.21 12.17 -35.67
CA HIS A 356 -5.42 10.93 -36.43
C HIS A 356 -6.72 11.02 -37.24
N ASP A 357 -6.57 11.06 -38.56
CA ASP A 357 -7.64 11.00 -39.55
C ASP A 357 -8.42 9.68 -39.45
N HIS A 358 -9.67 9.77 -39.02
CA HIS A 358 -10.66 8.72 -39.24
C HIS A 358 -11.82 9.27 -40.06
N GLU A 359 -12.13 8.57 -41.16
CA GLU A 359 -13.28 8.85 -42.02
C GLU A 359 -14.56 9.04 -41.18
N PRO A 360 -15.33 10.13 -41.38
CA PRO A 360 -16.55 10.34 -40.62
C PRO A 360 -17.61 9.30 -41.01
N ALA A 361 -18.09 8.58 -40.01
CA ALA A 361 -19.29 7.76 -40.11
C ALA A 361 -20.47 8.60 -40.64
N LYS A 362 -21.33 7.95 -41.45
CA LYS A 362 -22.53 8.56 -42.06
C LYS A 362 -23.37 9.32 -41.01
N PRO A 363 -23.97 10.47 -41.39
CA PRO A 363 -24.67 11.30 -40.42
C PRO A 363 -25.89 10.55 -39.87
N THR A 364 -25.89 10.33 -38.56
CA THR A 364 -27.10 10.06 -37.76
C THR A 364 -28.16 11.09 -38.12
N THR A 365 -29.37 10.62 -38.41
CA THR A 365 -30.48 11.47 -38.84
C THR A 365 -30.78 12.56 -37.80
N GLU A 366 -31.24 13.73 -38.23
CA GLU A 366 -31.60 14.85 -37.33
C GLU A 366 -32.58 14.43 -36.21
N THR A 367 -33.38 13.40 -36.46
CA THR A 367 -34.31 12.78 -35.50
C THR A 367 -33.60 12.08 -34.33
N GLU A 368 -32.44 11.45 -34.56
CA GLU A 368 -31.66 10.77 -33.51
C GLU A 368 -30.90 11.77 -32.63
N ARG A 369 -30.39 12.85 -33.23
CA ARG A 369 -29.76 13.97 -32.49
C ARG A 369 -30.77 14.75 -31.65
N ALA A 370 -31.97 15.00 -32.19
CA ALA A 370 -33.04 15.66 -31.46
C ALA A 370 -33.51 14.84 -30.25
N ASN A 371 -33.60 13.52 -30.38
CA ASN A 371 -33.98 12.63 -29.26
C ASN A 371 -32.92 12.58 -28.15
N MET A 372 -31.62 12.54 -28.47
CA MET A 372 -30.57 12.59 -27.44
C MET A 372 -30.52 13.94 -26.71
N GLN A 373 -30.68 15.05 -27.44
CA GLN A 373 -30.70 16.40 -26.84
C GLN A 373 -31.89 16.59 -25.89
N GLN A 374 -33.04 15.97 -26.19
CA GLN A 374 -34.25 16.06 -25.37
C GLN A 374 -34.17 15.19 -24.10
N VAL A 375 -33.43 14.08 -24.13
CA VAL A 375 -33.23 13.21 -22.95
C VAL A 375 -32.24 13.84 -21.95
N LEU A 376 -31.17 14.47 -22.43
CA LEU A 376 -30.15 15.11 -21.58
C LEU A 376 -30.64 16.42 -20.92
N SER A 377 -31.72 17.02 -21.42
CA SER A 377 -32.22 18.32 -20.97
C SER A 377 -33.40 18.26 -19.98
N SER A 378 -33.87 17.06 -19.61
CA SER A 378 -34.92 16.90 -18.60
C SER A 378 -34.34 16.34 -17.30
N MET A 379 -34.40 17.12 -16.21
CA MET A 379 -33.90 16.75 -14.88
C MET A 379 -34.72 15.64 -14.16
N ALA A 380 -35.47 14.82 -14.91
CA ALA A 380 -36.26 13.71 -14.37
C ALA A 380 -36.50 12.64 -15.44
N VAL A 381 -35.43 12.03 -15.97
CA VAL A 381 -35.54 10.82 -16.80
C VAL A 381 -35.63 9.62 -15.87
N ASP A 382 -36.76 8.90 -15.89
CA ASP A 382 -36.88 7.60 -15.24
C ASP A 382 -35.79 6.64 -15.76
N ALA A 383 -35.00 6.06 -14.87
CA ALA A 383 -33.84 5.20 -15.19
C ALA A 383 -34.19 4.05 -16.14
N LYS A 384 -35.41 3.52 -16.02
CA LYS A 384 -35.92 2.48 -16.91
C LYS A 384 -36.20 2.98 -18.32
N SER A 385 -36.69 4.22 -18.45
CA SER A 385 -36.94 4.83 -19.77
C SER A 385 -35.61 5.13 -20.47
N PHE A 386 -34.60 5.65 -19.75
CA PHE A 386 -33.25 5.82 -20.27
C PHE A 386 -32.66 4.49 -20.79
N ALA A 387 -32.68 3.43 -19.99
CA ALA A 387 -32.12 2.14 -20.40
C ALA A 387 -32.80 1.53 -21.64
N SER A 388 -34.07 1.87 -21.88
CA SER A 388 -34.81 1.42 -23.07
C SER A 388 -34.51 2.25 -24.33
N THR A 389 -33.95 3.45 -24.19
CA THR A 389 -33.56 4.32 -25.31
C THR A 389 -32.17 4.00 -25.88
N VAL A 390 -31.32 3.31 -25.10
CA VAL A 390 -29.99 2.90 -25.54
C VAL A 390 -30.09 1.64 -26.40
N LEU A 391 -29.76 1.77 -27.68
CA LEU A 391 -29.78 0.68 -28.67
C LEU A 391 -28.35 0.33 -29.10
N ILE A 392 -27.62 -0.37 -28.22
CA ILE A 392 -26.28 -0.90 -28.53
C ILE A 392 -26.40 -2.41 -28.76
N ASP A 393 -25.88 -2.90 -29.89
CA ASP A 393 -25.86 -4.32 -30.20
C ASP A 393 -25.05 -5.11 -29.14
N PRO A 394 -25.61 -6.18 -28.52
CA PRO A 394 -24.92 -6.93 -27.48
C PRO A 394 -23.60 -7.55 -27.95
N ALA A 395 -23.53 -8.04 -29.19
CA ALA A 395 -22.31 -8.67 -29.71
C ALA A 395 -21.20 -7.63 -29.95
N HIS A 396 -21.57 -6.41 -30.34
CA HIS A 396 -20.64 -5.29 -30.39
C HIS A 396 -20.12 -4.90 -29.00
N ALA A 397 -21.02 -4.79 -28.01
CA ALA A 397 -20.65 -4.49 -26.63
C ALA A 397 -19.75 -5.57 -26.01
N ASP A 398 -19.99 -6.84 -26.30
CA ASP A 398 -19.13 -7.94 -25.82
C ASP A 398 -17.72 -7.89 -26.44
N ARG A 399 -17.61 -7.46 -27.70
CA ARG A 399 -16.29 -7.20 -28.33
C ARG A 399 -15.58 -6.00 -27.69
N PHE A 400 -16.31 -4.93 -27.38
CA PHE A 400 -15.78 -3.80 -26.64
C PHE A 400 -15.28 -4.23 -25.25
N GLY A 401 -16.04 -5.06 -24.55
CA GLY A 401 -15.69 -5.63 -23.25
C GLY A 401 -14.40 -6.47 -23.24
N SER A 402 -13.93 -6.94 -24.40
CA SER A 402 -12.69 -7.71 -24.54
C SER A 402 -11.42 -6.87 -24.64
N LEU A 403 -11.54 -5.56 -24.84
CA LEU A 403 -10.38 -4.66 -24.89
C LEU A 403 -9.74 -4.56 -23.51
N LEU A 404 -8.41 -4.48 -23.47
CA LEU A 404 -7.66 -4.31 -22.22
C LEU A 404 -7.53 -2.83 -21.89
N VAL A 405 -7.78 -2.48 -20.63
CA VAL A 405 -7.57 -1.14 -20.09
C VAL A 405 -6.77 -1.23 -18.81
N GLN A 406 -6.18 -0.11 -18.42
CA GLN A 406 -5.57 0.04 -17.12
C GLN A 406 -6.61 0.62 -16.15
N ASP A 407 -6.83 -0.04 -15.02
CA ASP A 407 -7.66 0.49 -13.93
C ASP A 407 -6.94 1.63 -13.19
N PHE A 408 -7.64 2.28 -12.26
CA PHE A 408 -7.11 3.40 -11.47
C PHE A 408 -5.92 2.99 -10.57
N ASP A 409 -5.78 1.71 -10.25
CA ASP A 409 -4.67 1.15 -9.46
C ASP A 409 -3.50 0.70 -10.36
N GLY A 410 -3.58 0.95 -11.67
CA GLY A 410 -2.51 0.65 -12.62
C GLY A 410 -2.48 -0.80 -13.11
N ARG A 411 -3.47 -1.63 -12.78
CA ARG A 411 -3.58 -3.04 -13.23
C ARG A 411 -4.31 -3.11 -14.56
N ILE A 412 -3.85 -4.01 -15.44
CA ILE A 412 -4.50 -4.24 -16.73
C ILE A 412 -5.63 -5.25 -16.56
N GLU A 413 -6.83 -4.86 -16.96
CA GLU A 413 -8.02 -5.71 -16.97
C GLU A 413 -8.89 -5.50 -18.22
N PRO A 414 -9.73 -6.47 -18.61
CA PRO A 414 -10.69 -6.25 -19.67
C PRO A 414 -11.70 -5.16 -19.32
N ILE A 415 -12.15 -4.37 -20.31
CA ILE A 415 -13.23 -3.38 -20.17
C ILE A 415 -14.45 -3.96 -19.46
N ASN A 416 -14.77 -5.22 -19.73
CA ASN A 416 -15.90 -5.89 -19.10
C ASN A 416 -15.78 -5.98 -17.57
N THR A 417 -14.57 -6.17 -17.04
CA THR A 417 -14.32 -6.16 -15.59
C THR A 417 -14.57 -4.76 -15.04
N LEU A 418 -13.98 -3.74 -15.65
CA LEU A 418 -14.16 -2.34 -15.25
C LEU A 418 -15.64 -1.91 -15.30
N ALA A 419 -16.35 -2.27 -16.37
CA ALA A 419 -17.77 -1.98 -16.55
C ALA A 419 -18.63 -2.60 -15.43
N LEU A 420 -18.33 -3.84 -15.04
CA LEU A 420 -19.00 -4.51 -13.92
C LEU A 420 -18.69 -3.85 -12.59
N GLU A 421 -17.44 -3.45 -12.35
CA GLU A 421 -17.05 -2.75 -11.12
C GLU A 421 -17.75 -1.41 -10.98
N ILE A 422 -17.76 -0.59 -12.03
CA ILE A 422 -18.46 0.70 -12.07
C ILE A 422 -19.95 0.49 -11.80
N LEU A 423 -20.57 -0.45 -12.51
CA LEU A 423 -22.01 -0.66 -12.39
C LEU A 423 -22.40 -1.23 -11.02
N ARG A 424 -21.57 -2.09 -10.41
CA ARG A 424 -21.77 -2.56 -9.03
C ARG A 424 -21.61 -1.42 -8.02
N LYS A 425 -20.62 -0.54 -8.17
CA LYS A 425 -20.41 0.61 -7.28
C LYS A 425 -21.55 1.63 -7.37
N VAL A 426 -22.07 1.90 -8.57
CA VAL A 426 -23.10 2.92 -8.80
C VAL A 426 -24.52 2.38 -8.58
N HIS A 427 -24.82 1.17 -9.04
CA HIS A 427 -26.18 0.61 -9.08
C HIS A 427 -26.36 -0.65 -8.20
N GLY A 428 -25.28 -1.23 -7.66
CA GLY A 428 -25.34 -2.41 -6.78
C GLY A 428 -25.71 -3.71 -7.48
N LYS A 429 -25.78 -3.74 -8.82
CA LYS A 429 -26.13 -4.92 -9.63
C LYS A 429 -25.25 -5.00 -10.87
N GLU A 430 -25.20 -6.18 -11.49
CA GLU A 430 -24.40 -6.42 -12.70
C GLU A 430 -25.09 -5.99 -14.01
N ARG A 431 -26.33 -5.52 -13.92
CA ARG A 431 -27.14 -5.04 -15.06
C ARG A 431 -27.87 -3.77 -14.70
N PHE A 432 -27.99 -2.87 -15.67
CA PHE A 432 -28.77 -1.65 -15.56
C PHE A 432 -30.06 -1.82 -16.37
N HIS A 433 -31.13 -2.25 -15.71
CA HIS A 433 -32.39 -2.62 -16.35
C HIS A 433 -32.18 -3.60 -17.53
N SER A 434 -32.41 -3.16 -18.78
CA SER A 434 -32.20 -3.95 -20.00
C SER A 434 -30.73 -4.12 -20.39
N LEU A 435 -29.86 -3.19 -20.01
CA LEU A 435 -28.46 -3.13 -20.43
C LEU A 435 -27.58 -4.07 -19.60
N ASN A 436 -26.66 -4.77 -20.26
CA ASN A 436 -25.54 -5.42 -19.58
C ASN A 436 -24.46 -4.37 -19.23
N ALA A 437 -23.44 -4.77 -18.46
CA ALA A 437 -22.38 -3.84 -18.05
C ALA A 437 -21.66 -3.19 -19.25
N ASN A 438 -21.35 -3.96 -20.29
CA ASN A 438 -20.66 -3.45 -21.49
C ASN A 438 -21.51 -2.49 -22.34
N GLN A 439 -22.83 -2.59 -22.28
CA GLN A 439 -23.76 -1.67 -22.95
C GLN A 439 -24.05 -0.43 -22.12
N PHE A 440 -23.78 -0.48 -20.81
CA PHE A 440 -23.98 0.65 -19.90
C PHE A 440 -22.78 1.59 -19.90
N LEU A 441 -21.57 1.03 -19.93
CA LEU A 441 -20.32 1.75 -20.09
C LEU A 441 -20.16 2.26 -21.53
#